data_AF-A0A1H2Y3B9-F1
#
_entry.id   AF-A0A1H2Y3B9-F1
#
_cell.length_a   1.000
_cell.length_b   1.000
_cell.length_c   1.000
_cell.angle_alpha   90.00
_cell.angle_beta   90.00
_cell.angle_gamma   90.00
#
_symmetry.space_group_name_H-M   'P 1'
#
loop_
_entity.id
_entity.type
_entity.pdbx_description
1 polymer ?
#
loop_
_entity_poly.entity_id
_entity_poly.type
_entity_poly.pdbx_seq_one_letter_code
_entity_poly.pdbx_strand_id
1 'polypeptide(L)'
;MGKLDWKKINPDIFGSMIQAVAEDEERGALGMHYTSVPNILKVLNLLFLDDLRAKLEEAGNNSRILLNLRKRMARIRVFDPACGSGNFLVIAYKEMRAIEAEVNKRRGEADLPSEIPLTNFLGIELRDFPAEIARLALIIAEYQCDVLYRGQKLALMEFLPLDAQNWITCGNALRLDWLSICHY
;
A
#
# COMPACT_ATOMS: atom_id res chain seq x y z
N MET A 1 28.03 10.68 11.41
CA MET A 1 27.32 10.52 10.13
C MET A 1 26.73 9.12 10.07
N GLY A 2 25.44 8.98 10.42
CA GLY A 2 24.76 7.69 10.42
C GLY A 2 24.42 7.27 8.99
N LYS A 3 25.00 6.17 8.51
CA LYS A 3 24.53 5.51 7.28
C LYS A 3 23.16 4.90 7.58
N LEU A 4 22.10 5.63 7.26
CA LEU A 4 20.76 5.06 7.17
C LEU A 4 20.76 4.00 6.07
N ASP A 5 20.43 2.76 6.45
CA ASP A 5 20.24 1.66 5.51
C ASP A 5 18.85 1.79 4.88
N TRP A 6 18.80 2.46 3.74
CA TRP A 6 17.58 2.70 2.94
C TRP A 6 16.90 1.40 2.47
N LYS A 7 17.49 0.22 2.70
CA LYS A 7 16.85 -1.08 2.43
C LYS A 7 15.69 -1.40 3.38
N LYS A 8 15.55 -0.70 4.50
CA LYS A 8 14.51 -0.95 5.52
C LYS A 8 13.62 0.27 5.80
N ILE A 9 13.17 0.99 4.76
CA ILE A 9 12.24 2.10 4.96
C ILE A 9 10.90 1.53 5.45
N ASN A 10 10.61 1.72 6.73
CA ASN A 10 9.34 1.38 7.37
C ASN A 10 8.39 2.59 7.22
N PRO A 11 7.06 2.43 7.03
CA PRO A 11 6.07 3.50 7.13
C PRO A 11 6.29 4.52 8.26
N ASP A 12 6.85 4.08 9.39
CA ASP A 12 7.24 4.95 10.51
C ASP A 12 8.22 6.08 10.11
N ILE A 13 9.06 5.89 9.09
CA ILE A 13 9.99 6.93 8.60
C ILE A 13 9.23 8.07 7.92
N PHE A 14 8.22 7.78 7.09
CA PHE A 14 7.41 8.83 6.47
C PHE A 14 6.60 9.60 7.51
N GLY A 15 6.07 8.90 8.52
CA GLY A 15 5.44 9.53 9.68
C GLY A 15 6.39 10.49 10.41
N SER A 16 7.61 10.04 10.72
CA SER A 16 8.63 10.86 11.40
C SER A 16 9.15 12.03 10.55
N MET A 17 9.27 11.85 9.22
CA MET A 17 9.69 12.89 8.28
C MET A 17 8.63 14.00 8.16
N ILE A 18 7.35 13.66 8.11
CA ILE A 18 6.25 14.65 8.15
C ILE A 18 6.20 15.36 9.49
N GLN A 19 6.36 14.63 10.61
CA GLN A 19 6.40 15.24 11.94
C GLN A 19 7.53 16.26 12.05
N ALA A 20 8.70 16.00 11.44
CA ALA A 20 9.83 16.92 11.47
C ALA A 20 9.61 18.22 10.66
N VAL A 21 8.64 18.25 9.74
CA VAL A 21 8.39 19.38 8.82
C VAL A 21 7.17 20.23 9.26
N ALA A 22 6.26 19.68 10.07
CA ALA A 22 5.08 20.41 10.56
C ALA A 22 5.39 21.25 11.82
N GLU A 23 5.00 22.53 11.81
CA GLU A 23 5.14 23.45 12.96
C GLU A 23 4.29 23.00 14.16
N ASP A 24 4.75 23.30 15.39
CA ASP A 24 4.14 22.81 16.64
C ASP A 24 2.67 23.24 16.84
N GLU A 25 2.26 24.40 16.30
CA GLU A 25 0.87 24.88 16.33
C GLU A 25 -0.06 24.14 15.36
N GLU A 26 0.47 23.62 14.25
CA GLU A 26 -0.27 22.82 13.28
C GLU A 26 -0.62 21.42 13.84
N ARG A 27 0.23 20.85 14.70
CA ARG A 27 0.07 19.49 15.24
C ARG A 27 -1.23 19.28 16.03
N GLY A 28 -1.67 20.28 16.81
CA GLY A 28 -2.84 20.20 17.68
C GLY A 28 -4.17 20.41 16.95
N ALA A 29 -4.19 21.25 15.90
CA ALA A 29 -5.40 21.55 15.15
C ALA A 29 -5.73 20.51 14.05
N LEU A 30 -4.72 19.74 13.60
CA LEU A 30 -4.79 18.92 12.40
C LEU A 30 -5.11 17.44 12.63
N GLY A 31 -5.19 16.95 13.87
CA GLY A 31 -5.39 15.52 14.13
C GLY A 31 -4.31 14.63 13.49
N MET A 32 -3.10 15.17 13.27
CA MET A 32 -1.94 14.49 12.69
C MET A 32 -1.31 13.46 13.65
N HIS A 33 -2.14 12.62 14.26
CA HIS A 33 -1.67 11.47 15.02
C HIS A 33 -1.53 10.30 14.07
N TYR A 34 -0.28 9.91 13.83
CA TYR A 34 0.06 8.68 13.11
C TYR A 34 -0.72 7.50 13.70
N THR A 35 -1.42 6.76 12.84
CA THR A 35 -2.02 5.48 13.25
C THR A 35 -0.93 4.42 13.21
N SER A 36 -0.62 3.83 14.36
CA SER A 36 0.41 2.81 14.48
C SER A 36 0.09 1.58 13.61
N VAL A 37 1.13 0.90 13.11
CA VAL A 37 0.98 -0.35 12.33
C VAL A 37 0.07 -1.38 13.04
N PRO A 38 0.19 -1.62 14.36
CA PRO A 38 -0.73 -2.53 15.06
C PRO A 38 -2.20 -2.08 15.00
N ASN A 39 -2.49 -0.79 15.03
CA ASN A 39 -3.85 -0.28 14.95
C ASN A 39 -4.41 -0.36 13.53
N ILE A 40 -3.58 -0.08 12.51
CA ILE A 40 -3.94 -0.28 11.10
C ILE A 40 -4.27 -1.76 10.87
N LEU A 41 -3.41 -2.68 11.31
CA LEU A 41 -3.61 -4.11 11.14
C LEU A 41 -4.86 -4.62 11.83
N LYS A 42 -5.22 -4.12 13.02
CA LYS A 42 -6.49 -4.48 13.68
C LYS A 42 -7.70 -4.21 12.77
N VAL A 43 -7.70 -3.07 12.06
CA VAL A 43 -8.78 -2.71 11.14
C VAL A 43 -8.73 -3.58 9.88
N LEU A 44 -7.56 -3.66 9.21
CA LEU A 44 -7.44 -4.37 7.94
C LEU A 44 -7.64 -5.88 8.06
N ASN A 45 -7.20 -6.48 9.17
CA ASN A 45 -7.41 -7.90 9.47
C ASN A 45 -8.90 -8.24 9.53
N LEU A 46 -9.65 -7.48 10.34
CA LEU A 46 -11.10 -7.66 10.47
C LEU A 46 -11.88 -7.30 9.20
N LEU A 47 -11.38 -6.36 8.41
CA LEU A 47 -12.09 -5.89 7.21
C LEU A 47 -11.97 -6.85 6.03
N PHE A 48 -10.78 -7.39 5.75
CA PHE A 48 -10.60 -8.31 4.62
C PHE A 48 -9.35 -9.19 4.64
N LEU A 49 -8.28 -8.85 5.37
CA LEU A 49 -7.03 -9.61 5.28
C LEU A 49 -7.16 -11.02 5.88
N ASP A 50 -7.91 -11.18 6.97
CA ASP A 50 -8.11 -12.50 7.58
C ASP A 50 -8.89 -13.43 6.65
N ASP A 51 -9.91 -12.92 5.95
CA ASP A 51 -10.65 -13.66 4.91
C ASP A 51 -9.74 -14.10 3.75
N LEU A 52 -8.79 -13.26 3.33
CA LEU A 52 -7.84 -13.61 2.27
C LEU A 52 -6.86 -14.70 2.73
N ARG A 53 -6.36 -14.61 3.97
CA ARG A 53 -5.47 -15.62 4.55
C ARG A 53 -6.21 -16.94 4.75
N ALA A 54 -7.46 -16.91 5.22
CA ALA A 54 -8.30 -18.11 5.34
C ALA A 54 -8.49 -18.80 3.98
N LYS A 55 -8.80 -18.04 2.92
CA LYS A 55 -8.93 -18.60 1.56
C LYS A 55 -7.63 -19.14 0.99
N LEU A 56 -6.48 -18.55 1.34
CA LEU A 56 -5.17 -19.09 1.00
C LEU A 56 -4.94 -20.45 1.69
N GLU A 57 -5.29 -20.57 2.96
CA GLU A 57 -5.17 -21.82 3.70
C GLU A 57 -6.13 -22.89 3.17
N GLU A 58 -7.40 -22.55 2.92
CA GLU A 58 -8.39 -23.44 2.30
C GLU A 58 -7.95 -23.93 0.92
N ALA A 59 -7.26 -23.09 0.14
CA ALA A 59 -6.75 -23.47 -1.17
C ALA A 59 -5.68 -24.56 -1.10
N GLY A 60 -4.94 -24.66 0.02
CA GLY A 60 -3.81 -25.58 0.18
C GLY A 60 -2.82 -25.45 -0.99
N ASN A 61 -2.61 -26.57 -1.70
CA ASN A 61 -1.78 -26.64 -2.91
C ASN A 61 -2.59 -26.74 -4.21
N ASN A 62 -3.91 -26.49 -4.17
CA ASN A 62 -4.74 -26.56 -5.37
C ASN A 62 -4.46 -25.36 -6.28
N SER A 63 -3.66 -25.63 -7.32
CA SER A 63 -3.25 -24.63 -8.32
C SER A 63 -4.42 -23.80 -8.85
N ARG A 64 -5.56 -24.39 -9.21
CA ARG A 64 -6.70 -23.66 -9.77
C ARG A 64 -7.34 -22.70 -8.76
N ILE A 65 -7.49 -23.13 -7.50
CA ILE A 65 -8.07 -22.28 -6.45
C ILE A 65 -7.11 -21.12 -6.12
N LEU A 66 -5.82 -21.41 -6.03
CA LEU A 66 -4.77 -20.40 -5.83
C LEU A 66 -4.78 -19.33 -6.93
N LEU A 67 -4.89 -19.74 -8.20
CA LEU A 67 -4.99 -18.80 -9.33
C LEU A 67 -6.24 -17.91 -9.22
N ASN A 68 -7.38 -18.50 -8.84
CA ASN A 68 -8.61 -17.73 -8.65
C ASN A 68 -8.50 -16.74 -7.48
N LEU A 69 -7.79 -17.10 -6.41
CA LEU A 69 -7.51 -16.19 -5.29
C LEU A 69 -6.66 -15.00 -5.77
N ARG A 70 -5.56 -15.23 -6.50
CA ARG A 70 -4.73 -14.15 -7.05
C ARG A 70 -5.54 -13.22 -7.96
N LYS A 71 -6.32 -13.78 -8.89
CA LYS A 71 -7.21 -13.00 -9.77
C LYS A 71 -8.26 -12.20 -9.02
N ARG A 72 -8.76 -12.70 -7.89
CA ARG A 72 -9.69 -11.96 -7.02
C ARG A 72 -8.96 -10.81 -6.32
N MET A 73 -7.75 -11.05 -5.79
CA MET A 73 -6.95 -10.03 -5.11
C MET A 73 -6.58 -8.87 -6.03
N ALA A 74 -6.25 -9.16 -7.30
CA ALA A 74 -5.99 -8.15 -8.34
C ALA A 74 -7.16 -7.17 -8.58
N ARG A 75 -8.38 -7.51 -8.13
CA ARG A 75 -9.58 -6.68 -8.27
C ARG A 75 -10.01 -5.98 -6.98
N ILE A 76 -9.33 -6.23 -5.86
CA ILE A 76 -9.64 -5.57 -4.59
C ILE A 76 -9.14 -4.13 -4.67
N ARG A 77 -10.03 -3.19 -4.35
CA ARG A 77 -9.72 -1.77 -4.27
C ARG A 77 -9.86 -1.30 -2.83
N VAL A 78 -8.86 -0.57 -2.34
CA VAL A 78 -8.81 0.01 -1.00
C VAL A 78 -8.88 1.51 -1.16
N PHE A 79 -9.81 2.15 -0.46
CA PHE A 79 -10.02 3.60 -0.54
C PHE A 79 -10.00 4.23 0.85
N ASP A 80 -9.18 5.26 1.02
CA ASP A 80 -9.05 6.03 2.26
C ASP A 80 -9.30 7.54 1.99
N PRO A 81 -10.50 8.06 2.30
CA PRO A 81 -10.88 9.45 1.99
C PRO A 81 -10.25 10.50 2.93
N ALA A 82 -9.37 10.11 3.84
CA ALA A 82 -8.59 11.02 4.67
C ALA A 82 -7.19 10.43 4.90
N CYS A 83 -6.51 10.09 3.81
CA CYS A 83 -5.39 9.15 3.86
C CYS A 83 -4.13 9.69 4.53
N GLY A 84 -4.01 11.01 4.74
CA GLY A 84 -2.80 11.62 5.26
C GLY A 84 -1.60 11.22 4.41
N SER A 85 -0.59 10.63 5.06
CA SER A 85 0.62 10.12 4.40
C SER A 85 0.48 8.72 3.78
N GLY A 86 -0.73 8.17 3.70
CA GLY A 86 -1.03 6.92 3.00
C GLY A 86 -0.74 5.63 3.78
N ASN A 87 -0.59 5.67 5.11
CA ASN A 87 -0.15 4.48 5.87
C ASN A 87 -1.12 3.29 5.78
N PHE A 88 -2.44 3.53 5.82
CA PHE A 88 -3.42 2.46 5.63
C PHE A 88 -3.27 1.80 4.26
N LEU A 89 -3.10 2.62 3.21
CA LEU A 89 -2.93 2.15 1.83
C LEU A 89 -1.63 1.34 1.66
N VAL A 90 -0.52 1.83 2.22
CA VAL A 90 0.78 1.16 2.19
C VAL A 90 0.75 -0.17 2.91
N ILE A 91 0.19 -0.23 4.13
CA ILE A 91 0.11 -1.49 4.89
C ILE A 91 -0.83 -2.47 4.19
N ALA A 92 -1.99 -2.01 3.71
CA ALA A 92 -2.90 -2.85 2.93
C ALA A 92 -2.21 -3.46 1.70
N TYR A 93 -1.47 -2.65 0.94
CA TYR A 93 -0.71 -3.10 -0.22
C TYR A 93 0.33 -4.15 0.16
N LYS A 94 1.18 -3.88 1.16
CA LYS A 94 2.25 -4.80 1.58
C LYS A 94 1.71 -6.14 2.09
N GLU A 95 0.63 -6.12 2.87
CA GLU A 95 -0.02 -7.34 3.36
C GLU A 95 -0.66 -8.15 2.22
N MET A 96 -1.29 -7.47 1.25
CA MET A 96 -1.83 -8.15 0.07
C MET A 96 -0.71 -8.74 -0.81
N ARG A 97 0.41 -8.03 -1.00
CA ARG A 97 1.60 -8.54 -1.69
C ARG A 97 2.19 -9.76 -1.00
N ALA A 98 2.17 -9.82 0.34
CA ALA A 98 2.65 -10.99 1.08
C ALA A 98 1.78 -12.24 0.82
N ILE A 99 0.45 -12.07 0.78
CA ILE A 99 -0.49 -13.15 0.46
C ILE A 99 -0.28 -13.62 -0.99
N GLU A 100 -0.14 -12.68 -1.94
CA GLU A 100 0.12 -13.02 -3.35
C GLU A 100 1.44 -13.74 -3.54
N ALA A 101 2.51 -13.33 -2.84
CA ALA A 101 3.80 -13.99 -2.90
C ALA A 101 3.72 -15.45 -2.44
N GLU A 102 2.94 -15.74 -1.39
CA GLU A 102 2.71 -17.11 -0.94
C GLU A 102 1.88 -17.92 -1.96
N VAL A 103 0.88 -17.29 -2.60
CA VAL A 103 0.17 -17.91 -3.74
C VAL A 103 1.14 -18.29 -4.85
N ASN A 104 2.00 -17.36 -5.28
CA ASN A 104 2.97 -17.57 -6.35
C ASN A 104 3.98 -18.67 -5.97
N LYS A 105 4.47 -18.66 -4.73
CA LYS A 105 5.38 -19.69 -4.21
C LYS A 105 4.75 -21.09 -4.27
N ARG A 106 3.52 -21.27 -3.80
CA ARG A 106 2.81 -22.57 -3.84
C ARG A 106 2.52 -23.03 -5.28
N ARG A 107 2.47 -22.10 -6.23
CA ARG A 107 2.30 -22.38 -7.67
C ARG A 107 3.60 -22.60 -8.43
N GLY A 108 4.77 -22.38 -7.81
CA GLY A 108 6.07 -22.43 -8.52
C GLY A 108 6.30 -21.23 -9.45
N GLU A 109 5.69 -20.08 -9.14
CA GLU A 109 5.63 -18.88 -9.97
C GLU A 109 6.25 -17.65 -9.26
N ALA A 110 7.24 -17.85 -8.37
CA ALA A 110 7.76 -16.81 -7.47
C ALA A 110 8.31 -15.56 -8.18
N ASP A 111 8.82 -15.70 -9.40
CA ASP A 111 9.43 -14.60 -10.16
C ASP A 111 8.41 -13.71 -10.91
N LEU A 112 7.13 -14.10 -10.94
CA LEU A 112 6.10 -13.34 -11.65
C LEU A 112 5.92 -11.93 -11.02
N PRO A 113 5.69 -10.89 -11.86
CA PRO A 113 5.25 -9.60 -11.38
C PRO A 113 3.92 -9.69 -10.64
N SER A 114 3.67 -8.72 -9.77
CA SER A 114 2.39 -8.64 -9.06
C SER A 114 1.24 -8.39 -10.05
N GLU A 115 0.12 -9.06 -9.85
CA GLU A 115 -1.13 -8.75 -10.56
C GLU A 115 -1.95 -7.70 -9.79
N ILE A 116 -1.47 -7.21 -8.64
CA ILE A 116 -2.14 -6.22 -7.79
C ILE A 116 -1.64 -4.82 -8.18
N PRO A 117 -2.40 -4.05 -8.97
CA PRO A 117 -1.93 -2.75 -9.42
C PRO A 117 -1.99 -1.72 -8.28
N LEU A 118 -1.00 -0.82 -8.21
CA LEU A 118 -1.03 0.30 -7.27
C LEU A 118 -2.27 1.21 -7.44
N THR A 119 -2.86 1.26 -8.63
CA THR A 119 -4.10 2.01 -8.92
C THR A 119 -5.31 1.52 -8.14
N ASN A 120 -5.24 0.35 -7.51
CA ASN A 120 -6.27 -0.15 -6.61
C ASN A 120 -6.26 0.52 -5.23
N PHE A 121 -5.23 1.30 -4.89
CA PHE A 121 -5.04 1.91 -3.59
C PHE A 121 -5.24 3.42 -3.71
N LEU A 122 -6.48 3.85 -3.46
CA LEU A 122 -6.93 5.21 -3.70
C LEU A 122 -7.00 5.99 -2.39
N GLY A 123 -6.73 7.30 -2.45
CA GLY A 123 -6.90 8.18 -1.30
C GLY A 123 -7.34 9.59 -1.64
N ILE A 124 -7.97 10.26 -0.68
CA ILE A 124 -8.17 11.71 -0.69
C ILE A 124 -7.45 12.29 0.52
N GLU A 125 -6.71 13.37 0.31
CA GLU A 125 -6.06 14.11 1.37
C GLU A 125 -6.20 15.62 1.13
N LEU A 126 -6.52 16.37 2.19
CA LEU A 126 -6.83 17.80 2.07
C LEU A 126 -5.60 18.64 1.71
N ARG A 127 -4.41 18.24 2.17
CA ARG A 127 -3.18 19.02 2.02
C ARG A 127 -2.24 18.40 0.99
N ASP A 128 -1.61 19.27 0.21
CA ASP A 128 -0.71 18.89 -0.88
C ASP A 128 0.46 18.02 -0.41
N PHE A 129 1.19 18.47 0.63
CA PHE A 129 2.39 17.78 1.08
C PHE A 129 2.13 16.33 1.57
N PRO A 130 1.18 16.04 2.50
CA PRO A 130 0.88 14.66 2.87
C PRO A 130 0.36 13.80 1.71
N ALA A 131 -0.40 14.40 0.77
CA ALA A 131 -0.87 13.70 -0.43
C ALA A 131 0.30 13.24 -1.32
N GLU A 132 1.31 14.09 -1.53
CA GLU A 132 2.53 13.72 -2.26
C GLU A 132 3.35 12.66 -1.52
N ILE A 133 3.43 12.73 -0.19
CA ILE A 133 4.08 11.69 0.61
C ILE A 133 3.35 10.35 0.45
N ALA A 134 2.01 10.33 0.45
CA ALA A 134 1.24 9.12 0.23
C ALA A 134 1.51 8.47 -1.14
N ARG A 135 1.64 9.28 -2.20
CA ARG A 135 2.00 8.79 -3.55
C ARG A 135 3.38 8.14 -3.55
N LEU A 136 4.38 8.83 -3.00
CA LEU A 136 5.75 8.33 -2.93
C LEU A 136 5.85 7.07 -2.06
N ALA A 137 5.13 7.02 -0.94
CA ALA A 137 5.15 5.87 -0.04
C ALA A 137 4.62 4.59 -0.70
N LEU A 138 3.58 4.70 -1.54
CA LEU A 138 3.05 3.58 -2.32
C LEU A 138 4.04 3.07 -3.37
N ILE A 139 4.70 3.97 -4.12
CA ILE A 139 5.76 3.62 -5.07
C ILE A 139 6.91 2.88 -4.37
N ILE A 140 7.34 3.39 -3.22
CA ILE A 140 8.42 2.77 -2.45
C ILE A 140 7.98 1.41 -1.90
N ALA A 141 6.71 1.26 -1.49
CA ALA A 141 6.17 -0.02 -1.03
C ALA A 141 6.16 -1.07 -2.14
N GLU A 142 5.77 -0.70 -3.36
CA GLU A 142 5.85 -1.58 -4.54
C GLU A 142 7.27 -2.04 -4.81
N TYR A 143 8.21 -1.10 -4.91
CA TYR A 143 9.61 -1.42 -5.11
C TYR A 143 10.16 -2.35 -4.01
N GLN A 144 9.83 -2.09 -2.74
CA GLN A 144 10.24 -2.94 -1.62
C GLN A 144 9.68 -4.36 -1.74
N CYS A 145 8.41 -4.50 -2.11
CA CYS A 145 7.79 -5.80 -2.30
C CYS A 145 8.42 -6.54 -3.49
N ASP A 146 8.73 -5.86 -4.58
CA ASP A 146 9.41 -6.46 -5.73
C ASP A 146 10.82 -6.94 -5.36
N VAL A 147 11.60 -6.12 -4.64
CA VAL A 147 12.92 -6.54 -4.14
C VAL A 147 12.78 -7.75 -3.22
N LEU A 148 11.78 -7.77 -2.34
CA LEU A 148 11.58 -8.83 -1.35
C LEU A 148 11.15 -10.15 -1.99
N TYR A 149 10.23 -10.12 -2.96
CA TYR A 149 9.60 -11.33 -3.49
C TYR A 149 10.19 -11.81 -4.82
N ARG A 150 10.81 -10.91 -5.61
CA ARG A 150 11.37 -11.20 -6.94
C ARG A 150 12.89 -10.95 -7.03
N GLY A 151 13.45 -10.29 -6.02
CA GLY A 151 14.87 -9.95 -5.99
C GLY A 151 15.22 -8.66 -6.74
N GLN A 152 16.35 -8.06 -6.35
CA GLN A 152 16.74 -6.71 -6.75
C GLN A 152 16.90 -6.51 -8.27
N LYS A 153 17.34 -7.54 -9.00
CA LYS A 153 17.56 -7.45 -10.46
C LYS A 153 16.24 -7.27 -11.21
N LEU A 154 15.21 -8.03 -10.83
CA LEU A 154 13.89 -7.93 -11.45
C LEU A 154 13.20 -6.61 -11.07
N ALA A 155 13.29 -6.22 -9.80
CA ALA A 155 12.71 -4.96 -9.31
C ALA A 155 13.23 -3.71 -10.05
N LEU A 156 14.55 -3.64 -10.30
CA LEU A 156 15.16 -2.48 -10.98
C LEU A 156 14.73 -2.33 -12.45
N MET A 157 14.38 -3.43 -13.13
CA MET A 157 13.93 -3.36 -14.53
C MET A 157 12.50 -2.82 -14.66
N GLU A 158 11.69 -2.92 -13.60
CA GLU A 158 10.27 -2.57 -13.61
C GLU A 158 10.00 -1.21 -12.95
N PHE A 159 10.87 -0.77 -12.04
CA PHE A 159 10.71 0.47 -11.26
C PHE A 159 10.73 1.78 -12.08
N LEU A 160 11.26 1.77 -13.31
CA LEU A 160 11.41 3.01 -14.10
C LEU A 160 10.83 2.86 -15.52
N PRO A 161 10.11 3.87 -16.03
CA PRO A 161 9.81 5.17 -15.41
C PRO A 161 8.70 5.12 -14.36
N LEU A 162 8.75 6.00 -13.36
CA LEU A 162 7.65 6.18 -12.40
C LEU A 162 6.44 6.72 -13.14
N ASP A 163 5.38 5.90 -13.23
CA ASP A 163 4.16 6.30 -13.88
C ASP A 163 3.45 7.41 -13.07
N ALA A 164 2.98 8.45 -13.76
CA ALA A 164 2.35 9.63 -13.16
C ALA A 164 0.88 9.39 -12.78
N GLN A 165 0.47 8.12 -12.63
CA GLN A 165 -0.92 7.78 -12.37
C GLN A 165 -1.35 8.29 -11.00
N ASN A 166 -2.46 9.00 -11.00
CA ASN A 166 -2.87 9.82 -9.88
C ASN A 166 -3.84 9.04 -8.98
N TRP A 167 -3.30 8.20 -8.08
CA TRP A 167 -4.10 7.39 -7.13
C TRP A 167 -4.41 8.12 -5.81
N ILE A 168 -3.71 9.22 -5.50
CA ILE A 168 -4.03 10.10 -4.36
C ILE A 168 -4.54 11.44 -4.87
N THR A 169 -5.79 11.77 -4.55
CA THR A 169 -6.41 13.06 -4.89
C THR A 169 -6.18 14.07 -3.77
N CYS A 170 -5.52 15.20 -4.08
CA CYS A 170 -5.42 16.32 -3.17
C CYS A 170 -6.73 17.13 -3.21
N GLY A 171 -7.49 17.15 -2.13
CA GLY A 171 -8.72 17.92 -2.03
C GLY A 171 -9.59 17.58 -0.82
N ASN A 172 -10.72 18.27 -0.70
CA ASN A 172 -11.61 18.09 0.45
C ASN A 172 -12.59 16.94 0.20
N ALA A 173 -12.39 15.81 0.87
CA ALA A 173 -13.24 14.62 0.73
C ALA A 173 -14.72 14.86 1.07
N LEU A 174 -15.06 15.88 1.86
CA LEU A 174 -16.45 16.24 2.16
C LEU A 174 -17.14 17.01 1.02
N ARG A 175 -16.40 17.42 -0.01
CA ARG A 175 -16.90 18.20 -1.16
C ARG A 175 -16.77 17.46 -2.49
N LEU A 176 -15.80 16.56 -2.59
CA LEU A 176 -15.56 15.78 -3.80
C LEU A 176 -16.56 14.63 -3.91
N ASP A 177 -16.98 14.32 -5.14
CA ASP A 177 -17.72 13.09 -5.44
C ASP A 177 -16.75 11.91 -5.43
N TRP A 178 -16.94 10.98 -4.50
CA TRP A 178 -16.04 9.83 -4.38
C TRP A 178 -16.19 8.87 -5.57
N LEU A 179 -17.36 8.80 -6.19
CA LEU A 179 -17.58 7.92 -7.35
C LEU A 179 -16.83 8.41 -8.58
N SER A 180 -16.62 9.72 -8.72
CA SER A 180 -15.79 10.29 -9.78
C SER A 180 -14.29 10.10 -9.53
N ILE A 181 -13.87 9.66 -8.34
CA ILE A 181 -12.46 9.37 -8.00
C ILE A 181 -12.22 7.87 -8.06
N CYS A 182 -13.16 7.08 -7.53
CA CYS A 182 -13.10 5.62 -7.49
C CYS A 182 -13.71 4.96 -8.75
N HIS A 183 -13.28 5.38 -9.96
CA HIS A 183 -13.80 4.85 -11.24
C HIS A 183 -13.82 3.31 -11.30
N TYR A 184 -14.91 2.71 -11.80
CA TYR A 184 -15.15 1.26 -11.87
C TYR A 184 -14.30 0.53 -12.91
#